data_AF-A0A8C7VRV9-F1
#
_entry.id   AF-A0A8C7VRV9-F1
#
_cell.length_a   1.000
_cell.length_b   1.000
_cell.length_c   1.000
_cell.angle_alpha   90.00
_cell.angle_beta   90.00
_cell.angle_gamma   90.00
#
_symmetry.space_group_name_H-M   'P 1'
#
loop_
_entity.id
_entity.type
_entity.pdbx_description
1 polymer ?
#
loop_
_entity_poly.entity_id
_entity_poly.type
_entity_poly.pdbx_seq_one_letter_code
_entity_poly.pdbx_strand_id
1 'polypeptide(L)'
;MSSAPNGRKNRPRSAGNIFQIGKAPYRDPERRESTESTRKAQRAVADCRMIVQEFNTLVALYRELVISIGEISVDCPSLRAEMHKTRTKGCEMARAANQSLSVISGPEDGEIHPEICRLFIQLQCFLEMYITEMLKSVCLLGSLQLHRKGKDCCGPPRIDGKVDESSDIPILEDTSSPMDCHQLCCLVTTDIDNTERDMREMKNLLSKLREAMPLPLKNQDDSSLLNLTPYPLVRQRKRRFFGLCCLVTS
;
A
#
# COMPACT_ATOMS: atom_id res chain seq x y z
N MET A 1 22.48 58.82 57.19
CA MET A 1 23.21 59.77 56.31
C MET A 1 22.28 60.93 55.99
N SER A 2 22.79 62.14 56.17
CA SER A 2 22.07 63.43 56.11
C SER A 2 21.68 63.87 54.68
N SER A 3 20.54 64.59 54.62
CA SER A 3 20.18 65.77 53.79
C SER A 3 20.67 65.86 52.32
N ALA A 4 19.79 65.85 51.29
CA ALA A 4 18.91 66.93 50.79
C ALA A 4 19.37 67.39 49.36
N PRO A 5 18.81 68.44 48.70
CA PRO A 5 17.54 68.45 47.93
C PRO A 5 17.66 69.14 46.53
N ASN A 6 16.52 69.34 45.83
CA ASN A 6 16.25 70.30 44.72
C ASN A 6 16.91 69.99 43.34
N GLY A 7 16.31 70.20 42.16
CA GLY A 7 15.08 70.86 41.73
C GLY A 7 15.27 71.35 40.27
N ARG A 8 14.16 71.66 39.59
CA ARG A 8 13.98 72.54 38.39
C ARG A 8 13.92 71.94 36.96
N LYS A 9 12.69 72.04 36.44
CA LYS A 9 12.21 72.82 35.25
C LYS A 9 12.61 72.41 33.81
N ASN A 10 11.59 71.91 33.12
CA ASN A 10 11.17 72.09 31.73
C ASN A 10 11.93 73.10 30.83
N ARG A 11 12.26 72.65 29.60
CA ARG A 11 11.77 73.28 28.35
C ARG A 11 11.91 72.32 27.15
N PRO A 12 10.90 72.19 26.27
CA PRO A 12 11.01 71.40 25.04
C PRO A 12 11.65 72.23 23.93
N ARG A 13 12.47 71.60 23.07
CA ARG A 13 12.82 72.13 21.76
C ARG A 13 12.12 71.30 20.70
N SER A 14 11.16 71.93 20.02
CA SER A 14 10.63 71.50 18.74
C SER A 14 11.59 71.93 17.64
N ALA A 15 12.05 70.95 16.87
CA ALA A 15 12.63 71.04 15.53
C ALA A 15 12.40 69.64 14.95
N GLY A 16 11.89 69.39 13.75
CA GLY A 16 11.62 70.18 12.56
C GLY A 16 11.66 69.17 11.39
N ASN A 17 10.79 69.38 10.39
CA ASN A 17 10.82 68.81 9.03
C ASN A 17 10.52 67.29 8.84
N ILE A 18 9.44 66.92 8.14
CA ILE A 18 9.15 66.98 6.68
C ILE A 18 9.82 65.83 5.92
N PHE A 19 8.97 64.85 5.54
CA PHE A 19 9.03 63.88 4.44
C PHE A 19 10.32 63.08 4.17
N GLN A 20 10.25 61.76 4.37
CA GLN A 20 10.77 60.79 3.39
C GLN A 20 9.74 59.72 3.06
N ILE A 21 9.47 59.64 1.77
CA ILE A 21 8.68 58.67 1.02
C ILE A 21 9.09 57.24 1.37
N GLY A 22 8.09 56.43 1.72
CA GLY A 22 8.27 55.02 2.05
C GLY A 22 8.79 54.22 0.84
N LYS A 23 9.97 53.63 0.98
CA LYS A 23 10.35 52.45 0.19
C LYS A 23 9.44 51.29 0.60
N ALA A 24 8.77 50.69 -0.38
CA ALA A 24 8.09 49.41 -0.18
C ALA A 24 9.11 48.37 0.33
N PRO A 25 8.79 47.54 1.33
CA PRO A 25 9.69 46.50 1.75
C PRO A 25 9.80 45.50 0.60
N TYR A 26 11.01 45.33 0.08
CA TYR A 26 11.35 44.25 -0.84
C TYR A 26 10.99 42.93 -0.15
N ARG A 27 9.85 42.34 -0.55
CA ARG A 27 9.41 41.01 -0.09
C ARG A 27 10.33 40.01 -0.75
N ASP A 28 11.27 39.50 0.02
CA ASP A 28 12.21 38.45 -0.34
C ASP A 28 11.48 37.26 -1.01
N PRO A 29 11.70 37.01 -2.32
CA PRO A 29 11.04 35.93 -3.07
C PRO A 29 11.42 34.53 -2.56
N GLU A 30 12.68 34.33 -2.15
CA GLU A 30 13.23 33.02 -1.76
C GLU A 30 12.53 32.45 -0.53
N ARG A 31 12.18 33.30 0.44
CA ARG A 31 11.51 32.86 1.68
C ARG A 31 10.09 32.34 1.45
N ARG A 32 9.40 32.83 0.41
CA ARG A 32 8.05 32.34 0.04
C ARG A 32 8.15 31.01 -0.71
N GLU A 33 9.15 30.85 -1.55
CA GLU A 33 9.33 29.67 -2.40
C GLU A 33 9.69 28.42 -1.58
N SER A 34 10.58 28.56 -0.59
CA SER A 34 10.95 27.48 0.36
C SER A 34 9.77 26.98 1.21
N THR A 35 8.86 27.89 1.61
CA THR A 35 7.65 27.48 2.35
C THR A 35 6.61 26.79 1.47
N GLU A 36 6.54 27.15 0.18
CA GLU A 36 5.61 26.54 -0.76
C GLU A 36 6.10 25.17 -1.26
N SER A 37 7.41 25.01 -1.48
CA SER A 37 8.01 23.71 -1.82
C SER A 37 7.80 22.68 -0.69
N THR A 38 8.01 23.08 0.57
CA THR A 38 7.78 22.23 1.74
C THR A 38 6.32 21.78 1.83
N ARG A 39 5.36 22.69 1.61
CA ARG A 39 3.92 22.35 1.61
C ARG A 39 3.55 21.43 0.46
N LYS A 40 4.12 21.63 -0.73
CA LYS A 40 3.92 20.76 -1.88
C LYS A 40 4.46 19.35 -1.62
N ALA A 41 5.65 19.23 -1.05
CA ALA A 41 6.22 17.94 -0.66
C ALA A 41 5.35 17.21 0.38
N GLN A 42 4.85 17.93 1.39
CA GLN A 42 3.94 17.36 2.40
C GLN A 42 2.62 16.86 1.79
N ARG A 43 2.04 17.61 0.84
CA ARG A 43 0.85 17.15 0.11
C ARG A 43 1.15 15.89 -0.70
N ALA A 44 2.25 15.86 -1.44
CA ALA A 44 2.63 14.68 -2.22
C ALA A 44 2.84 13.42 -1.36
N VAL A 45 3.43 13.57 -0.17
CA VAL A 45 3.56 12.47 0.80
C VAL A 45 2.19 12.01 1.31
N ALA A 46 1.26 12.94 1.57
CA ALA A 46 -0.10 12.60 2.00
C ALA A 46 -0.88 11.88 0.88
N ASP A 47 -0.75 12.32 -0.36
CA ASP A 47 -1.37 11.68 -1.52
C ASP A 47 -0.80 10.27 -1.73
N CYS A 48 0.52 10.12 -1.64
CA CYS A 48 1.18 8.82 -1.71
C CYS A 48 0.68 7.86 -0.63
N ARG A 49 0.47 8.35 0.59
CA ARG A 49 -0.11 7.56 1.70
C ARG A 49 -1.51 7.06 1.35
N MET A 50 -2.36 7.91 0.78
CA MET A 50 -3.72 7.51 0.40
C MET A 50 -3.69 6.39 -0.64
N ILE A 51 -2.82 6.49 -1.65
CA ILE A 51 -2.68 5.46 -2.69
C ILE A 51 -2.20 4.14 -2.08
N VAL A 52 -1.20 4.18 -1.19
CA VAL A 52 -0.68 2.98 -0.49
C VAL A 52 -1.76 2.33 0.38
N GLN A 53 -2.60 3.13 1.04
CA GLN A 53 -3.73 2.62 1.83
C GLN A 53 -4.81 2.00 0.95
N GLU A 54 -5.18 2.64 -0.15
CA GLU A 54 -6.16 2.10 -1.11
C GLU A 54 -5.66 0.79 -1.72
N PHE A 55 -4.37 0.71 -2.06
CA PHE A 55 -3.77 -0.54 -2.52
C PHE A 55 -3.88 -1.64 -1.45
N ASN A 56 -3.56 -1.36 -0.18
CA ASN A 56 -3.74 -2.33 0.90
C ASN A 56 -5.18 -2.84 1.04
N THR A 57 -6.18 -1.96 0.87
CA THR A 57 -7.59 -2.38 0.84
C THR A 57 -7.86 -3.32 -0.34
N LEU A 58 -7.30 -3.06 -1.52
CA LEU A 58 -7.44 -3.95 -2.67
C LEU A 58 -6.76 -5.31 -2.45
N VAL A 59 -5.61 -5.35 -1.77
CA VAL A 59 -4.95 -6.61 -1.38
C VAL A 59 -5.85 -7.42 -0.44
N ALA A 60 -6.49 -6.77 0.54
CA ALA A 60 -7.43 -7.42 1.45
C ALA A 60 -8.66 -7.96 0.71
N LEU A 61 -9.28 -7.15 -0.15
CA LEU A 61 -10.42 -7.57 -0.97
C LEU A 61 -10.07 -8.71 -1.91
N TYR A 62 -8.90 -8.65 -2.57
CA TYR A 62 -8.46 -9.73 -3.45
C TYR A 62 -8.27 -11.04 -2.67
N ARG A 63 -7.69 -10.97 -1.47
CA ARG A 63 -7.57 -12.14 -0.58
C ARG A 63 -8.92 -12.74 -0.21
N GLU A 64 -9.93 -11.91 0.10
CA GLU A 64 -11.29 -12.39 0.37
C GLU A 64 -11.86 -13.13 -0.85
N LEU A 65 -11.68 -12.59 -2.06
CA LEU A 65 -12.12 -13.25 -3.29
C LEU A 65 -11.38 -14.57 -3.54
N VAL A 66 -10.08 -14.64 -3.23
CA VAL A 66 -9.29 -15.88 -3.31
C VAL A 66 -9.81 -16.93 -2.34
N ILE A 67 -10.18 -16.54 -1.12
CA ILE A 67 -10.84 -17.44 -0.16
C ILE A 67 -12.16 -17.94 -0.74
N SER A 68 -12.99 -17.05 -1.30
CA SER A 68 -14.26 -17.43 -1.92
C SER A 68 -14.09 -18.42 -3.08
N ILE A 69 -13.03 -18.33 -3.91
CA ILE A 69 -12.75 -19.38 -4.92
C ILE A 69 -12.49 -20.72 -4.22
N GLY A 70 -11.70 -20.71 -3.15
CA GLY A 70 -11.35 -21.93 -2.42
C GLY A 70 -12.54 -22.63 -1.77
N GLU A 71 -13.64 -21.92 -1.54
CA GLU A 71 -14.87 -22.44 -0.93
C GLU A 71 -15.88 -23.00 -1.95
N ILE A 72 -15.83 -22.55 -3.20
CA ILE A 72 -16.75 -23.00 -4.25
C ILE A 72 -16.25 -24.28 -4.94
N SER A 73 -17.17 -25.18 -5.27
CA SER A 73 -16.89 -26.43 -5.97
C SER A 73 -17.15 -26.37 -7.48
N VAL A 74 -17.77 -25.28 -7.95
CA VAL A 74 -18.16 -25.04 -9.35
C VAL A 74 -17.74 -23.63 -9.74
N ASP A 75 -17.37 -23.42 -11.02
CA ASP A 75 -17.01 -22.10 -11.53
C ASP A 75 -18.14 -21.07 -11.35
N CYS A 76 -17.76 -19.85 -10.96
CA CYS A 76 -18.67 -18.74 -10.71
C CYS A 76 -18.21 -17.50 -11.52
N PRO A 77 -18.85 -17.22 -12.69
CA PRO A 77 -18.43 -16.12 -13.56
C PRO A 77 -18.48 -14.74 -12.90
N SER A 78 -19.43 -14.48 -12.02
CA SER A 78 -19.54 -13.21 -11.29
C SER A 78 -18.37 -13.02 -10.31
N LEU A 79 -17.95 -14.09 -9.62
CA LEU A 79 -16.77 -14.05 -8.77
C LEU A 79 -15.50 -13.78 -9.59
N ARG A 80 -15.33 -14.47 -10.73
CA ARG A 80 -14.20 -14.22 -11.63
C ARG A 80 -14.18 -12.78 -12.18
N ALA A 81 -15.34 -12.21 -12.48
CA ALA A 81 -15.44 -10.82 -12.91
C ALA A 81 -15.00 -9.84 -11.82
N GLU A 82 -15.42 -10.03 -10.57
CA GLU A 82 -14.98 -9.18 -9.45
C GLU A 82 -13.49 -9.38 -9.13
N MET A 83 -12.98 -10.59 -9.28
CA MET A 83 -11.54 -10.84 -9.18
C MET A 83 -10.75 -10.12 -10.25
N HIS A 84 -11.17 -10.21 -11.51
CA HIS A 84 -10.55 -9.49 -12.61
C HIS A 84 -10.51 -7.98 -12.33
N LYS A 85 -11.66 -7.41 -11.98
CA LYS A 85 -11.81 -5.98 -11.67
C LYS A 85 -10.92 -5.54 -10.50
N THR A 86 -10.93 -6.30 -9.41
CA THR A 86 -10.09 -6.04 -8.23
C THR A 86 -8.61 -6.17 -8.59
N ARG A 87 -8.25 -7.17 -9.39
CA ARG A 87 -6.88 -7.41 -9.85
C ARG A 87 -6.34 -6.24 -10.66
N THR A 88 -7.07 -5.83 -11.69
CA THR A 88 -6.70 -4.72 -12.58
C THR A 88 -6.52 -3.43 -11.79
N LYS A 89 -7.48 -3.09 -10.92
CA LYS A 89 -7.36 -1.90 -10.07
C LYS A 89 -6.18 -2.01 -9.10
N GLY A 90 -5.94 -3.18 -8.52
CA GLY A 90 -4.79 -3.43 -7.64
C GLY A 90 -3.45 -3.20 -8.36
N CYS A 91 -3.31 -3.68 -9.59
CA CYS A 91 -2.10 -3.45 -10.41
C CYS A 91 -1.91 -1.97 -10.75
N GLU A 92 -2.98 -1.25 -11.08
CA GLU A 92 -2.94 0.19 -11.32
C GLU A 92 -2.51 0.97 -10.07
N MET A 93 -3.10 0.66 -8.91
CA MET A 93 -2.76 1.33 -7.64
C MET A 93 -1.34 1.01 -7.18
N ALA A 94 -0.85 -0.22 -7.35
CA ALA A 94 0.54 -0.57 -7.07
C ALA A 94 1.52 0.25 -7.92
N ARG A 95 1.25 0.36 -9.23
CA ARG A 95 2.05 1.20 -10.14
C ARG A 95 2.02 2.67 -9.74
N ALA A 96 0.83 3.20 -9.44
CA ALA A 96 0.65 4.58 -9.00
C ALA A 96 1.40 4.86 -7.68
N ALA A 97 1.33 3.96 -6.70
CA ALA A 97 2.05 4.08 -5.44
C ALA A 97 3.56 4.11 -5.64
N ASN A 98 4.10 3.21 -6.47
CA ASN A 98 5.53 3.16 -6.78
C ASN A 98 6.01 4.41 -7.52
N GLN A 99 5.23 4.90 -8.49
CA GLN A 99 5.54 6.15 -9.20
C GLN A 99 5.51 7.35 -8.24
N SER A 100 4.48 7.44 -7.40
CA SER A 100 4.36 8.50 -6.40
C SER A 100 5.54 8.47 -5.42
N LEU A 101 5.96 7.29 -4.96
CA LEU A 101 7.13 7.13 -4.09
C LEU A 101 8.40 7.61 -4.78
N SER A 102 8.61 7.19 -6.04
CA SER A 102 9.80 7.56 -6.82
C SER A 102 9.93 9.07 -7.00
N VAL A 103 8.81 9.79 -7.13
CA VAL A 103 8.77 11.25 -7.27
C VAL A 103 9.12 11.95 -5.95
N ILE A 104 8.63 11.45 -4.82
CA ILE A 104 8.86 12.08 -3.50
C ILE A 104 10.19 11.68 -2.85
N SER A 105 10.85 10.62 -3.34
CA SER A 105 12.15 10.14 -2.84
C SER A 105 13.36 10.71 -3.58
N GLY A 106 13.21 11.85 -4.26
CA GLY A 106 14.25 12.48 -5.09
C GLY A 106 15.56 12.80 -4.35
N PRO A 107 16.63 13.16 -5.09
CA PRO A 107 18.01 13.30 -4.60
C PRO A 107 18.25 14.62 -3.86
N GLU A 108 17.25 15.12 -3.13
CA GLU A 108 17.45 16.30 -2.30
C GLU A 108 18.48 15.92 -1.23
N ASP A 109 19.57 16.71 -1.13
CA ASP A 109 20.73 16.59 -0.23
C ASP A 109 20.39 16.60 1.28
N GLY A 110 19.19 16.17 1.66
CA GLY A 110 18.68 16.11 3.03
C GLY A 110 18.27 14.70 3.44
N GLU A 111 18.22 14.48 4.75
CA GLU A 111 17.74 13.24 5.34
C GLU A 111 16.38 12.82 4.76
N ILE A 112 16.31 11.60 4.23
CA ILE A 112 15.06 11.02 3.74
C ILE A 112 14.06 11.00 4.88
N HIS A 113 12.92 11.67 4.67
CA HIS A 113 11.89 11.77 5.70
C HIS A 113 11.45 10.37 6.16
N PRO A 114 11.42 10.07 7.47
CA PRO A 114 11.18 8.71 7.99
C PRO A 114 9.83 8.14 7.54
N GLU A 115 8.88 9.00 7.24
CA GLU A 115 7.58 8.60 6.69
C GLU A 115 7.67 8.02 5.27
N ILE A 116 8.58 8.52 4.43
CA ILE A 116 8.80 7.97 3.09
C ILE A 116 9.35 6.55 3.23
N CYS A 117 10.31 6.33 4.15
CA CYS A 117 10.81 4.99 4.47
C CYS A 117 9.69 4.04 4.90
N ARG A 118 8.75 4.49 5.74
CA ARG A 118 7.58 3.68 6.14
C ARG A 118 6.70 3.32 4.94
N LEU A 119 6.48 4.26 4.02
CA LEU A 119 5.69 4.00 2.81
C LEU A 119 6.37 2.99 1.89
N PHE A 120 7.71 3.02 1.74
CA PHE A 120 8.46 1.99 1.02
C PHE A 120 8.26 0.60 1.63
N ILE A 121 8.43 0.48 2.96
CA ILE A 121 8.24 -0.79 3.68
C ILE A 121 6.80 -1.29 3.50
N GLN A 122 5.81 -0.42 3.70
CA GLN A 122 4.40 -0.76 3.55
C GLN A 122 4.09 -1.25 2.13
N LEU A 123 4.49 -0.49 1.10
CA LEU A 123 4.24 -0.88 -0.28
C LEU A 123 4.93 -2.19 -0.63
N GLN A 124 6.16 -2.42 -0.15
CA GLN A 124 6.86 -3.68 -0.34
C GLN A 124 6.07 -4.85 0.25
N CYS A 125 5.67 -4.75 1.52
CA CYS A 125 4.91 -5.81 2.20
C CYS A 125 3.58 -6.07 1.50
N PHE A 126 2.84 -5.02 1.12
CA PHE A 126 1.55 -5.16 0.43
C PHE A 126 1.73 -5.82 -0.94
N LEU A 127 2.78 -5.47 -1.68
CA LEU A 127 3.05 -6.04 -3.00
C LEU A 127 3.48 -7.52 -2.91
N GLU A 128 4.29 -7.89 -1.91
CA GLU A 128 4.66 -9.29 -1.64
C GLU A 128 3.44 -10.15 -1.29
N MET A 129 2.56 -9.64 -0.42
CA MET A 129 1.31 -10.30 -0.10
C MET A 129 0.42 -10.44 -1.35
N TYR A 130 0.29 -9.37 -2.14
CA TYR A 130 -0.53 -9.37 -3.33
C TYR A 130 -0.08 -10.39 -4.38
N ILE A 131 1.23 -10.46 -4.66
CA ILE A 131 1.83 -11.47 -5.54
C ILE A 131 1.54 -12.89 -5.03
N THR A 132 1.59 -13.08 -3.71
CA THR A 132 1.29 -14.38 -3.07
C THR A 132 -0.19 -14.76 -3.26
N GLU A 133 -1.10 -13.82 -3.08
CA GLU A 133 -2.53 -14.04 -3.31
C GLU A 133 -2.84 -14.27 -4.80
N MET A 134 -2.16 -13.57 -5.72
CA MET A 134 -2.23 -13.86 -7.16
C MET A 134 -1.81 -15.30 -7.48
N LEU A 135 -0.70 -15.78 -6.90
CA LEU A 135 -0.26 -17.16 -7.09
C LEU A 135 -1.31 -18.16 -6.61
N LYS A 136 -1.88 -17.95 -5.41
CA LYS A 136 -2.97 -18.79 -4.88
C LYS A 136 -4.17 -18.82 -5.80
N SER A 137 -4.56 -17.66 -6.34
CA SER A 137 -5.70 -17.57 -7.28
C SER A 137 -5.47 -18.39 -8.55
N VAL A 138 -4.26 -18.36 -9.11
CA VAL A 138 -3.89 -19.16 -10.28
C VAL A 138 -4.01 -20.66 -9.96
N CYS A 139 -3.47 -21.09 -8.81
CA CYS A 139 -3.56 -22.49 -8.38
C CYS A 139 -5.00 -22.96 -8.21
N LEU A 140 -5.84 -22.16 -7.52
CA LEU A 140 -7.24 -22.52 -7.26
C LEU A 140 -8.08 -22.57 -8.54
N LEU A 141 -7.94 -21.57 -9.42
CA LEU A 141 -8.62 -21.57 -10.72
C LEU A 141 -8.16 -22.75 -11.59
N GLY A 142 -6.87 -23.10 -11.54
CA GLY A 142 -6.33 -24.28 -12.21
C GLY A 142 -6.96 -25.59 -11.69
N SER A 143 -7.13 -25.72 -10.37
CA SER A 143 -7.80 -26.88 -9.77
C SER A 143 -9.26 -27.01 -10.22
N LEU A 144 -10.00 -25.90 -10.32
CA LEU A 144 -11.38 -25.90 -10.83
C LEU A 144 -11.45 -26.36 -12.30
N GLN A 145 -10.48 -26.00 -13.14
CA GLN A 145 -10.40 -26.51 -14.52
C GLN A 145 -10.15 -28.02 -14.58
N LEU A 146 -9.27 -28.53 -13.71
CA LEU A 146 -8.91 -29.96 -13.68
C LEU A 146 -10.07 -30.85 -13.21
N HIS A 147 -10.83 -30.42 -12.20
CA HIS A 147 -12.00 -31.16 -11.74
C HIS A 147 -13.06 -31.33 -12.85
N ARG A 148 -13.21 -30.35 -13.74
CA ARG A 148 -14.10 -30.45 -14.89
C ARG A 148 -13.58 -31.43 -15.95
N LYS A 149 -12.29 -31.32 -16.30
CA LYS A 149 -11.66 -32.23 -17.27
C LYS A 149 -11.66 -33.69 -16.80
N GLY A 150 -11.61 -33.94 -15.49
CA GLY A 150 -11.75 -35.29 -14.92
C GLY A 150 -13.18 -35.85 -14.94
N LYS A 151 -14.20 -34.98 -14.86
CA LYS A 151 -15.62 -35.39 -14.85
C LYS A 151 -16.18 -35.63 -16.26
N ASP A 152 -15.65 -34.93 -17.26
CA ASP A 152 -16.07 -35.06 -18.67
C ASP A 152 -15.30 -36.15 -19.46
N CYS A 153 -14.32 -36.84 -18.84
CA CYS A 153 -13.54 -37.90 -19.50
C CYS A 153 -14.02 -39.35 -19.21
N CYS A 154 -15.11 -39.54 -18.45
CA CYS A 154 -15.67 -40.87 -18.20
C CYS A 154 -17.04 -41.03 -18.86
N GLY A 155 -17.05 -41.10 -20.19
CA GLY A 155 -18.08 -41.87 -20.90
C GLY A 155 -17.72 -43.36 -20.87
N PRO A 156 -18.70 -44.28 -20.78
CA PRO A 156 -18.42 -45.71 -20.63
C PRO A 156 -17.63 -46.24 -21.84
N PRO A 157 -16.80 -47.30 -21.68
CA PRO A 157 -16.15 -47.92 -22.81
C PRO A 157 -17.25 -48.39 -23.76
N ARG A 158 -17.21 -47.93 -25.01
CA ARG A 158 -18.12 -48.40 -26.05
C ARG A 158 -17.94 -49.91 -26.19
N ILE A 159 -18.83 -50.67 -25.57
CA ILE A 159 -19.04 -52.07 -25.86
C ILE A 159 -19.70 -52.09 -27.23
N ASP A 160 -18.98 -52.64 -28.21
CA ASP A 160 -19.51 -52.94 -29.53
C ASP A 160 -20.55 -54.06 -29.36
N GLY A 161 -21.83 -53.72 -29.51
CA GLY A 161 -22.95 -54.61 -29.26
C GLY A 161 -24.16 -54.19 -30.09
N LYS A 162 -24.47 -55.00 -31.11
CA LYS A 162 -25.56 -54.86 -32.07
C LYS A 162 -26.95 -54.60 -31.45
N VAL A 163 -27.72 -53.72 -32.12
CA VAL A 163 -29.15 -53.78 -32.49
C VAL A 163 -30.11 -54.49 -31.51
N ASP A 164 -31.06 -53.77 -30.88
CA ASP A 164 -32.48 -53.70 -31.31
C ASP A 164 -33.39 -52.91 -30.33
N GLU A 165 -34.49 -52.39 -30.90
CA GLU A 165 -35.74 -51.78 -30.40
C GLU A 165 -36.05 -51.41 -28.91
N SER A 166 -36.72 -50.25 -28.78
CA SER A 166 -37.88 -49.94 -27.91
C SER A 166 -37.66 -49.51 -26.44
N SER A 167 -37.93 -48.22 -26.15
CA SER A 167 -38.89 -47.76 -25.11
C SER A 167 -38.76 -46.25 -24.82
N ASP A 168 -39.87 -45.52 -24.95
CA ASP A 168 -40.07 -44.12 -24.58
C ASP A 168 -40.02 -43.86 -23.07
N ILE A 169 -39.11 -42.99 -22.62
CA ILE A 169 -39.29 -42.10 -21.46
C ILE A 169 -38.50 -40.81 -21.75
N PRO A 170 -39.11 -39.61 -21.80
CA PRO A 170 -38.34 -38.39 -21.84
C PRO A 170 -37.89 -38.07 -20.40
N ILE A 171 -36.71 -38.53 -20.01
CA ILE A 171 -36.01 -37.94 -18.87
C ILE A 171 -35.59 -36.55 -19.34
N LEU A 172 -36.02 -35.53 -18.60
CA LEU A 172 -35.66 -34.13 -18.82
C LEU A 172 -34.13 -34.00 -18.74
N GLU A 173 -33.45 -34.13 -19.88
CA GLU A 173 -32.01 -33.89 -19.98
C GLU A 173 -31.78 -32.38 -19.93
N ASP A 174 -31.02 -31.99 -18.91
CA ASP A 174 -30.51 -30.64 -18.68
C ASP A 174 -29.91 -30.09 -19.99
N THR A 175 -30.57 -29.09 -20.57
CA THR A 175 -30.21 -28.40 -21.82
C THR A 175 -28.95 -27.54 -21.68
N SER A 176 -27.84 -28.12 -21.21
CA SER A 176 -26.52 -27.50 -21.33
C SER A 176 -25.84 -28.02 -22.60
N SER A 177 -25.68 -27.15 -23.59
CA SER A 177 -25.09 -27.56 -24.86
C SER A 177 -23.57 -27.85 -24.66
N PRO A 178 -22.99 -28.82 -25.37
CA PRO A 178 -21.54 -29.10 -25.30
C PRO A 178 -20.66 -27.89 -25.63
N MET A 179 -21.17 -26.92 -26.40
CA MET A 179 -20.46 -25.68 -26.75
C MET A 179 -20.25 -24.74 -25.55
N ASP A 180 -21.23 -24.64 -24.66
CA ASP A 180 -21.15 -23.75 -23.48
C ASP A 180 -20.07 -24.21 -22.50
N CYS A 181 -19.85 -25.54 -22.43
CA CYS A 181 -18.81 -26.13 -21.59
C CYS A 181 -17.39 -25.74 -22.05
N HIS A 182 -17.14 -25.84 -23.36
CA HIS A 182 -15.85 -25.49 -23.95
C HIS A 182 -15.55 -23.99 -23.82
N GLN A 183 -16.56 -23.14 -24.06
CA GLN A 183 -16.41 -21.68 -23.98
C GLN A 183 -16.10 -21.19 -22.55
N LEU A 184 -16.76 -21.75 -21.52
CA LEU A 184 -16.42 -21.45 -20.13
C LEU A 184 -15.00 -21.88 -19.77
N CYS A 185 -14.55 -23.06 -20.23
CA CYS A 185 -13.19 -23.55 -19.98
C CYS A 185 -12.13 -22.58 -20.55
N CYS A 186 -12.32 -22.14 -21.80
CA CYS A 186 -11.44 -21.16 -22.46
C CYS A 186 -11.38 -19.81 -21.72
N LEU A 187 -12.48 -19.38 -21.10
CA LEU A 187 -12.52 -18.15 -20.31
C LEU A 187 -11.68 -18.26 -19.02
N VAL A 188 -11.77 -19.39 -18.29
CA VAL A 188 -10.95 -19.58 -17.08
C VAL A 188 -9.47 -19.66 -17.44
N THR A 189 -9.10 -20.28 -18.57
CA THR A 189 -7.70 -20.30 -19.05
C THR A 189 -7.18 -18.88 -19.31
N THR A 190 -8.00 -18.05 -19.96
CA THR A 190 -7.66 -16.64 -20.22
C THR A 190 -7.46 -15.86 -18.92
N ASP A 191 -8.30 -16.09 -17.90
CA ASP A 191 -8.16 -15.44 -16.59
C ASP A 191 -6.87 -15.84 -15.86
N ILE A 192 -6.46 -17.10 -15.97
CA ILE A 192 -5.18 -17.59 -15.44
C ILE A 192 -4.02 -16.89 -16.14
N ASP A 193 -3.98 -16.90 -17.47
CA ASP A 193 -2.89 -16.30 -18.26
C ASP A 193 -2.75 -14.79 -17.98
N ASN A 194 -3.88 -14.09 -17.84
CA ASN A 194 -3.91 -12.69 -17.45
C ASN A 194 -3.33 -12.49 -16.04
N THR A 195 -3.75 -13.32 -15.07
CA THR A 195 -3.25 -13.22 -13.69
C THR A 195 -1.75 -13.52 -13.60
N GLU A 196 -1.25 -14.50 -14.36
CA GLU A 196 0.18 -14.80 -14.40
C GLU A 196 1.00 -13.66 -15.00
N ARG A 197 0.50 -13.02 -16.05
CA ARG A 197 1.13 -11.84 -16.66
C ARG A 197 1.22 -10.69 -15.66
N ASP A 198 0.10 -10.37 -15.03
CA ASP A 198 0.03 -9.30 -14.03
C ASP A 198 0.96 -9.62 -12.84
N MET A 199 1.00 -10.89 -12.40
CA MET A 199 1.92 -11.33 -11.35
C MET A 199 3.39 -11.13 -11.74
N ARG A 200 3.79 -11.42 -12.99
CA ARG A 200 5.15 -11.14 -13.48
C ARG A 200 5.45 -9.65 -13.44
N GLU A 201 4.49 -8.82 -13.85
CA GLU A 201 4.64 -7.36 -13.78
C GLU A 201 4.78 -6.86 -12.33
N MET A 202 3.96 -7.37 -11.41
CA MET A 202 4.04 -7.02 -9.99
C MET A 202 5.36 -7.47 -9.36
N LYS A 203 5.89 -8.63 -9.74
CA LYS A 203 7.25 -9.08 -9.33
C LYS A 203 8.33 -8.13 -9.84
N ASN A 204 8.25 -7.70 -11.10
CA ASN A 204 9.18 -6.72 -11.66
C ASN A 204 9.10 -5.37 -10.94
N LEU A 205 7.88 -4.94 -10.57
CA LEU A 205 7.67 -3.73 -9.79
C LEU A 205 8.29 -3.85 -8.39
N LEU A 206 8.14 -5.01 -7.73
CA LEU A 206 8.74 -5.29 -6.43
C LEU A 206 10.26 -5.24 -6.47
N SER A 207 10.88 -5.81 -7.51
CA SER A 207 12.33 -5.71 -7.73
C SER A 207 12.78 -4.26 -7.83
N LYS A 208 12.10 -3.45 -8.66
CA LYS A 208 12.39 -2.01 -8.81
C LYS A 208 12.24 -1.25 -7.49
N LEU A 209 11.19 -1.56 -6.72
CA LEU A 209 10.94 -0.92 -5.42
C LEU A 209 12.07 -1.21 -4.43
N ARG A 210 12.56 -2.45 -4.38
CA ARG A 210 13.69 -2.85 -3.52
C ARG A 210 15.01 -2.20 -3.95
N GLU A 211 15.22 -2.03 -5.26
CA GLU A 211 16.40 -1.34 -5.79
C GLU A 211 16.40 0.16 -5.44
N ALA A 212 15.23 0.80 -5.52
CA ALA A 212 15.01 2.22 -5.24
C ALA A 212 14.89 2.54 -3.74
N MET A 213 14.89 1.53 -2.87
CA MET A 213 14.68 1.71 -1.44
C MET A 213 15.81 2.56 -0.82
N PRO A 214 15.49 3.56 0.02
CA PRO A 214 16.46 4.38 0.75
C PRO A 214 17.60 3.57 1.40
N LEU A 215 18.85 4.04 1.28
CA LEU A 215 20.04 3.38 1.86
C LEU A 215 19.93 3.04 3.37
N PRO A 216 19.29 3.86 4.24
CA PRO A 216 19.05 3.48 5.63
C PRO A 216 18.25 2.19 5.81
N LEU A 217 17.45 1.80 4.81
CA LEU A 217 16.69 0.55 4.78
C LEU A 217 17.48 -0.58 4.09
N LYS A 218 18.27 -0.25 3.06
CA LYS A 218 19.05 -1.25 2.30
C LYS A 218 20.23 -1.83 3.08
N ASN A 219 20.78 -1.07 4.03
CA ASN A 219 21.89 -1.51 4.89
C ASN A 219 21.41 -2.17 6.20
N GLN A 220 20.10 -2.39 6.38
CA GLN A 220 19.59 -3.21 7.48
C GLN A 220 19.55 -4.67 7.02
N ASP A 221 20.70 -5.34 7.10
CA ASP A 221 20.75 -6.79 7.04
C ASP A 221 19.87 -7.41 8.15
N ASP A 222 19.28 -8.58 7.86
CA ASP A 222 18.30 -9.34 8.65
C ASP A 222 18.61 -9.49 10.16
N SER A 223 19.85 -9.26 10.58
CA SER A 223 20.29 -9.29 11.98
C SER A 223 19.77 -8.13 12.85
N SER A 224 19.26 -7.06 12.24
CA SER A 224 18.77 -5.87 12.97
C SER A 224 17.26 -5.86 13.25
N LEU A 225 16.46 -6.61 12.48
CA LEU A 225 15.00 -6.74 12.69
C LEU A 225 14.63 -7.46 13.99
N LEU A 226 15.53 -8.26 14.56
CA LEU A 226 15.36 -8.91 15.87
C LEU A 226 15.84 -8.06 17.05
N ASN A 227 16.51 -6.93 16.80
CA ASN A 227 16.97 -6.02 17.82
C ASN A 227 16.07 -4.77 17.88
N LEU A 228 14.80 -4.98 18.25
CA LEU A 228 13.93 -3.92 18.75
C LEU A 228 14.46 -3.46 20.12
N THR A 229 15.53 -2.67 20.16
CA THR A 229 15.75 -1.77 21.29
C THR A 229 14.74 -0.63 21.16
N PRO A 230 13.73 -0.53 22.05
CA PRO A 230 12.77 0.55 21.97
C PRO A 230 13.52 1.87 22.18
N TYR A 231 13.38 2.79 21.22
CA TYR A 231 13.79 4.17 21.41
C TYR A 231 13.14 4.68 22.70
N PRO A 232 13.88 5.19 23.69
CA PRO A 232 13.28 5.53 24.96
C PRO A 232 12.42 6.78 24.77
N LEU A 233 11.10 6.59 24.76
CA LEU A 233 10.13 7.68 24.90
C LEU A 233 10.19 8.18 26.36
N VAL A 234 11.25 8.92 26.70
CA VAL A 234 11.41 9.54 28.02
C VAL A 234 10.42 10.70 28.13
N ARG A 235 9.19 10.41 28.55
CA ARG A 235 8.33 11.41 29.17
C ARG A 235 8.91 11.67 30.57
N GLN A 236 9.74 12.70 30.71
CA GLN A 236 10.27 13.11 32.01
C GLN A 236 9.13 13.43 32.98
N ARG A 237 8.84 12.50 33.90
CA ARG A 237 7.99 12.75 35.06
C ARG A 237 8.87 13.42 36.12
N LYS A 238 8.64 14.72 36.38
CA LYS A 238 9.30 15.52 37.43
C LYS A 238 9.28 14.74 38.76
N ARG A 239 10.41 14.18 39.18
CA ARG A 239 10.57 13.54 40.51
C ARG A 239 10.55 14.64 41.57
N ARG A 240 9.59 14.61 42.49
CA ARG A 240 9.73 15.29 43.78
C ARG A 240 10.63 14.42 44.66
N PHE A 241 11.71 15.03 45.15
CA PHE A 241 12.65 14.42 46.08
C PHE A 241 11.97 14.10 47.42
N PHE A 242 12.16 12.87 47.90
CA PHE A 242 12.26 12.59 49.32
C PHE A 242 13.44 11.64 49.48
N GLY A 243 14.55 12.20 49.95
CA GLY A 243 15.64 11.42 50.52
C GLY A 243 15.41 11.31 52.02
N LEU A 244 15.80 10.18 52.60
CA LEU A 244 16.57 10.14 53.85
C LEU A 244 17.05 8.71 54.11
N CYS A 245 18.35 8.63 54.36
CA CYS A 245 19.13 7.48 54.79
C CYS A 245 18.65 6.93 56.15
N CYS A 246 18.90 5.66 56.44
CA CYS A 246 19.99 5.23 57.34
C CYS A 246 19.93 3.73 57.67
N LEU A 247 21.13 3.13 57.70
CA LEU A 247 21.49 1.81 58.23
C LEU A 247 21.21 1.71 59.74
N VAL A 248 20.83 0.53 60.26
CA VAL A 248 21.39 -0.07 61.50
C VAL A 248 21.27 -1.61 61.44
N THR A 249 22.37 -2.22 61.89
CA THR A 249 22.84 -3.60 62.07
C THR A 249 21.96 -4.57 62.89
N SER A 250 22.27 -5.86 62.77
CA SER A 250 22.20 -6.83 63.88
C SER A 250 23.58 -6.97 64.51
#